data_AF-A0A699ZK94-F1
#
_entry.id   AF-A0A699ZK94-F1
#
_cell.length_a   1.000
_cell.length_b   1.000
_cell.length_c   1.000
_cell.angle_alpha   90.00
_cell.angle_beta   90.00
_cell.angle_gamma   90.00
#
_symmetry.space_group_name_H-M   'P 1'
#
loop_
_entity.id
_entity.type
_entity.pdbx_description
1 polymer ?
#
loop_
_entity_poly.entity_id
_entity_poly.type
_entity_poly.pdbx_seq_one_letter_code
_entity_poly.pdbx_strand_id
1 'polypeptide(L)' 'VGLDEPRIMSLDDALEYINDDELVEVTPKSVRIRKDPSKAGRGRRQ' A
#
# COMPACT_ATOMS: atom_id res chain seq x y z
N VAL A 1 -14.57 13.97 18.50
CA VAL A 1 -14.15 13.06 17.42
C VAL A 1 -12.67 12.82 17.60
N GLY A 2 -12.27 11.61 17.99
CA GLY A 2 -10.87 11.23 18.15
C GLY A 2 -10.44 10.38 16.96
N LEU A 3 -9.20 10.55 16.50
CA LEU A 3 -8.58 9.65 15.55
C LEU A 3 -7.64 8.72 16.34
N ASP A 4 -7.66 7.44 16.02
CA ASP A 4 -6.67 6.51 16.54
C ASP A 4 -5.28 6.85 15.99
N GLU A 5 -4.25 6.45 16.73
CA GLU A 5 -2.87 6.69 16.34
C GLU A 5 -2.54 5.99 15.02
N PRO A 6 -1.84 6.65 14.07
CA PRO A 6 -1.47 6.04 12.82
C PRO A 6 -0.48 4.89 13.02
N ARG A 7 -0.61 3.84 12.21
CA ARG A 7 0.38 2.77 12.16
C ARG A 7 1.59 3.24 11.38
N ILE A 8 2.74 3.26 12.03
CA ILE A 8 4.02 3.51 11.38
C ILE A 8 4.57 2.16 10.91
N MET A 9 4.91 2.07 9.62
CA MET A 9 5.49 0.88 9.01
C MET A 9 6.89 1.21 8.49
N SER A 10 7.84 0.31 8.73
CA SER A 10 9.14 0.37 8.06
C SER A 10 9.03 -0.09 6.60
N LEU A 11 10.12 0.01 5.85
CA LEU A 11 10.16 -0.52 4.48
C LEU A 11 9.98 -2.04 4.47
N ASP A 12 10.64 -2.74 5.38
CA ASP A 12 10.58 -4.21 5.46
C ASP A 12 9.18 -4.67 5.87
N ASP A 13 8.58 -4.03 6.88
CA ASP A 13 7.20 -4.31 7.28
C ASP A 13 6.21 -4.07 6.11
N ALA A 14 6.43 -3.01 5.32
CA ALA A 14 5.57 -2.69 4.19
C ALA A 14 5.70 -3.72 3.05
N LEU A 15 6.89 -4.29 2.85
CA LEU A 15 7.14 -5.34 1.86
C LEU A 15 6.52 -6.68 2.29
N GLU A 16 6.51 -6.98 3.58
CA GLU A 16 5.85 -8.18 4.10
C GLU A 16 4.32 -8.04 4.15
N TYR A 17 3.82 -6.81 4.35
CA TYR A 17 2.39 -6.54 4.50
C TYR A 17 1.60 -6.53 3.17
N ILE A 18 2.26 -6.29 2.04
CA ILE A 18 1.59 -5.97 0.77
C ILE A 18 0.97 -7.18 0.07
N ASN A 19 -0.13 -6.97 -0.67
CA ASN A 19 -0.79 -7.99 -1.49
C ASN A 19 -0.37 -7.94 -2.98
N ASP A 20 -0.72 -8.98 -3.74
CA ASP A 20 -0.40 -9.14 -5.17
C ASP A 20 -1.00 -8.05 -6.10
N ASP A 21 -2.00 -7.32 -5.63
CA ASP A 21 -2.66 -6.23 -6.36
C ASP A 21 -2.24 -4.84 -5.84
N GLU A 22 -1.18 -4.78 -5.05
CA GLU A 22 -0.66 -3.58 -4.41
C GLU A 22 0.82 -3.34 -4.77
N LEU A 23 1.27 -2.10 -4.61
CA LEU A 23 2.64 -1.64 -4.81
C LEU A 23 3.13 -0.84 -3.59
N VAL A 24 4.39 -1.02 -3.21
CA VAL A 24 5.09 -0.16 -2.24
C VAL A 24 5.74 1.00 -3.01
N GLU A 25 5.29 2.22 -2.76
CA GLU A 25 5.92 3.45 -3.24
C GLU A 25 6.99 3.89 -2.24
N VAL A 26 8.23 3.99 -2.71
CA VAL A 26 9.37 4.41 -1.90
C VAL A 26 9.90 5.75 -2.42
N THR A 27 10.04 6.70 -1.49
CA THR A 27 10.69 7.99 -1.71
C THR A 27 11.73 8.20 -0.61
N PRO A 28 12.72 9.10 -0.78
CA PRO A 28 13.72 9.33 0.27
C PRO A 28 13.15 9.77 1.63
N LYS A 29 11.90 10.27 1.66
CA LYS A 29 11.23 10.78 2.86
C LYS A 29 10.06 9.92 3.34
N SER A 30 9.56 8.98 2.53
CA SER A 30 8.36 8.22 2.87
C SER A 30 8.25 6.89 2.13
N VAL A 31 7.61 5.93 2.80
CA VAL A 31 7.17 4.64 2.27
C VAL A 31 5.64 4.60 2.36
N ARG A 32 4.96 4.18 1.28
CA ARG A 32 3.49 4.11 1.22
C ARG A 32 3.04 2.88 0.45
N ILE A 33 1.90 2.31 0.82
CA ILE A 33 1.27 1.20 0.10
C ILE A 33 0.11 1.74 -0.73
N ARG A 34 0.01 1.34 -2.00
CA ARG A 34 -1.06 1.74 -2.92
C ARG A 34 -1.52 0.57 -3.77
N LYS A 35 -2.74 0.62 -4.32
CA LYS A 35 -3.19 -0.36 -5.32
C LYS A 35 -2.41 -0.23 -6.62
N ASP A 36 -2.11 -1.36 -7.25
CA ASP A 36 -1.54 -1.41 -8.59
C ASP A 36 -2.60 -0.98 -9.63
N PRO A 37 -2.40 0.15 -10.34
CA PRO A 37 -3.32 0.60 -11.38
C PRO A 37 -3.43 -0.40 -12.54
N SER A 38 -2.40 -1.24 -12.78
CA SER A 38 -2.42 -2.29 -13.79
C SER A 38 -3.35 -3.46 -13.43
N LYS A 39 -3.72 -3.58 -12.15
CA LYS A 39 -4.57 -4.65 -11.60
C LYS A 39 -5.98 -4.14 -11.33
N ALA A 40 -6.14 -2.84 -11.07
CA ALA A 40 -7.40 -2.17 -10.75
C ALA A 40 -8.53 -2.34 -11.79
N GLY A 41 -8.21 -2.69 -13.04
CA GLY A 41 -9.19 -2.94 -14.11
C GLY A 41 -9.52 -4.43 -14.37
N ARG A 42 -8.77 -5.37 -13.78
CA ARG A 42 -8.93 -6.81 -14.06
C ARG A 42 -10.10 -7.46 -13.33
N GLY A 43 -10.61 -6.84 -12.27
CA GLY A 43 -11.77 -7.31 -11.50
C GLY A 43 -13.12 -6.68 -11.86
N ARG A 44 -13.17 -5.72 -12.80
CA ARG A 44 -14.42 -5.06 -13.25
C ARG A 44 -14.99 -5.61 -14.56
N ARG A 45 -14.42 -6.71 -15.08
CA ARG A 45 -14.82 -7.37 -16.33
C ARG A 45 -15.28 -8.83 -16.12
N GLN A 46 -15.84 -9.13 -14.95
CA GLN A 46 -16.70 -10.30 -14.75
C GLN A 46 -17.88 -9.88 -13.88
#